data_AF-A0A2H0XAQ0-F1
#
_entry.id   AF-A0A2H0XAQ0-F1
#
_cell.length_a   1.000
_cell.length_b   1.000
_cell.length_c   1.000
_cell.angle_alpha   90.00
_cell.angle_beta   90.00
_cell.angle_gamma   90.00
#
_symmetry.space_group_name_H-M   'P 1'
#
loop_
_entity.id
_entity.type
_entity.pdbx_description
1 polymer ?
#
loop_
_entity_poly.entity_id
_entity_poly.type
_entity_poly.pdbx_seq_one_letter_code
_entity_poly.pdbx_strand_id
1 'polypeptide(L)' 'QMWSRETREGVVGKYTIYKGKLVDVEFIPILIEDYSQPRILTGAEAEVILTRMKEASVKIESSI' A
#
# COMPACT_ATOMS: atom_id res chain seq x y z
N GLN A 1 -13.23 -4.08 -19.60
CA GLN A 1 -12.26 -2.98 -19.70
C GLN A 1 -11.31 -3.06 -18.51
N MET A 2 -10.01 -2.82 -18.72
CA MET A 2 -9.07 -2.60 -17.61
C MET A 2 -9.20 -1.16 -17.10
N TRP A 3 -9.06 -0.99 -15.78
CA TRP A 3 -9.07 0.32 -15.12
C TRP A 3 -7.74 1.06 -15.34
N SER A 4 -7.71 2.37 -15.06
CA SER A 4 -6.47 3.15 -15.12
C SER A 4 -5.40 2.55 -14.20
N ARG A 5 -4.12 2.86 -14.46
CA ARG A 5 -3.02 2.38 -13.60
C ARG A 5 -3.21 2.81 -12.15
N GLU A 6 -3.56 4.08 -11.93
CA GLU A 6 -3.75 4.64 -10.59
C GLU A 6 -4.75 3.85 -9.76
N THR A 7 -5.89 3.46 -10.34
CA THR A 7 -6.91 2.69 -9.60
C THR A 7 -6.58 1.21 -9.45
N ARG A 8 -5.46 0.75 -10.02
CA ARG A 8 -4.92 -0.60 -9.88
C ARG A 8 -3.74 -0.65 -8.89
N GLU A 9 -3.22 0.49 -8.46
CA GLU A 9 -2.20 0.58 -7.43
C GLU A 9 -2.85 0.44 -6.04
N GLY A 10 -2.20 -0.29 -5.15
CA GLY A 10 -2.71 -0.51 -3.80
C GLY A 10 -1.62 -0.88 -2.80
N VAL A 11 -2.01 -0.94 -1.53
CA VAL A 11 -1.13 -1.37 -0.44
C VAL A 11 -1.87 -2.38 0.43
N VAL A 12 -1.25 -3.52 0.68
CA VAL A 12 -1.70 -4.52 1.65
C VAL A 12 -0.98 -4.25 2.97
N GLY A 13 -1.74 -3.97 4.03
CA GLY A 13 -1.21 -3.86 5.39
C GLY A 13 -1.15 -5.23 6.07
N LYS A 14 0.05 -5.66 6.45
CA LYS A 14 0.26 -6.85 7.29
C LYS A 14 0.56 -6.39 8.71
N TYR A 15 -0.31 -6.77 9.65
CA TYR A 15 -0.21 -6.38 11.04
C TYR A 15 0.05 -7.62 11.89
N THR A 16 1.19 -7.65 12.57
CA THR A 16 1.57 -8.76 13.43
C THR A 16 1.24 -8.40 14.88
N ILE A 17 0.31 -9.15 15.47
CA ILE A 17 -0.14 -8.95 16.84
C ILE A 17 0.34 -10.11 17.71
N TYR A 18 1.06 -9.81 18.78
CA TYR A 18 1.53 -10.79 19.75
C TYR A 18 1.18 -10.37 21.17
N LYS A 19 0.55 -11.28 21.93
CA LYS A 19 0.08 -11.02 23.31
C LYS A 19 -0.73 -9.73 23.44
N GLY A 20 -1.62 -9.48 22.48
CA GLY A 20 -2.48 -8.29 22.45
C GLY A 20 -1.75 -6.98 22.12
N LYS A 21 -0.47 -7.03 21.74
CA LYS A 21 0.30 -5.86 21.32
C LYS A 21 0.59 -5.95 19.82
N LEU A 22 0.45 -4.83 19.11
CA LEU A 22 0.98 -4.70 17.76
C LEU A 22 2.50 -4.68 17.86
N VAL A 23 3.16 -5.70 17.31
CA VAL A 23 4.62 -5.85 17.39
C VAL A 23 5.31 -5.55 16.07
N ASP A 24 4.59 -5.59 14.95
CA ASP A 24 5.13 -5.33 13.63
C ASP A 24 4.02 -4.92 12.64
N VAL A 25 4.41 -4.09 11.67
CA VAL A 25 3.56 -3.56 10.60
C VAL A 25 4.36 -3.50 9.31
N GLU A 26 3.87 -4.17 8.27
CA GLU A 26 4.46 -4.13 6.94
C GLU A 26 3.45 -3.61 5.93
N PHE A 27 3.90 -2.70 5.06
CA PHE A 27 3.10 -2.16 3.95
C PHE A 27 3.62 -2.74 2.65
N ILE A 28 2.83 -3.62 2.02
CA ILE A 28 3.21 -4.36 0.82
C ILE A 28 2.51 -3.71 -0.38
N PRO A 29 3.22 -2.95 -1.21
CA PRO A 29 2.62 -2.34 -2.40
C PRO A 29 2.31 -3.40 -3.45
N ILE A 30 1.15 -3.26 -4.09
CA ILE A 30 0.66 -4.16 -5.12
C ILE A 30 0.22 -3.38 -6.36
N LEU A 31 0.30 -4.04 -7.50
CA LEU A 31 -0.34 -3.61 -8.74
C LEU A 31 -1.27 -4.71 -9.23
N ILE A 32 -2.52 -4.33 -9.49
CA ILE A 32 -3.50 -5.24 -10.08
C ILE A 32 -3.24 -5.31 -11.59
N GLU A 33 -2.80 -6.48 -12.04
CA GLU A 33 -2.58 -6.81 -13.45
C GLU A 33 -3.54 -7.94 -13.86
N ASP A 34 -3.60 -8.26 -15.15
CA ASP A 34 -4.30 -9.40 -15.78
C ASP A 34 -5.36 -10.15 -14.94
N TYR A 35 -6.63 -10.02 -15.33
CA TYR A 35 -7.77 -10.66 -14.63
C TYR A 35 -7.85 -10.33 -13.14
N SER A 36 -7.43 -9.13 -12.77
CA SER A 36 -7.50 -8.60 -11.40
C SER A 36 -6.58 -9.31 -10.40
N GLN A 37 -5.45 -9.84 -10.86
CA GLN A 37 -4.47 -10.49 -9.99
C GLN A 37 -3.48 -9.46 -9.40
N PRO A 38 -3.28 -9.46 -8.08
CA PRO A 38 -2.31 -8.58 -7.44
C PRO A 38 -0.88 -9.12 -7.61
N ARG A 39 0.00 -8.31 -8.20
CA ARG A 39 1.44 -8.54 -8.20
C ARG A 39 2.11 -7.66 -7.15
N ILE A 40 2.95 -8.25 -6.30
CA ILE A 40 3.76 -7.49 -5.34
C ILE A 40 4.78 -6.65 -6.09
N LEU A 41 4.88 -5.38 -5.72
CA LEU A 41 5.87 -4.46 -6.25
C LEU A 41 7.09 -4.38 -5.35
N THR A 42 8.25 -4.12 -5.95
CA THR A 42 9.53 -3.96 -5.27
C THR A 42 10.34 -2.81 -5.89
N GLY A 43 11.35 -2.30 -5.19
CA GLY A 43 12.25 -1.27 -5.70
C GLY A 43 11.54 0.07 -5.94
N ALA A 44 11.90 0.76 -7.03
CA ALA A 44 11.40 2.11 -7.31
C ALA A 44 9.86 2.18 -7.47
N GLU A 45 9.22 1.17 -8.06
CA GLU A 45 7.76 1.16 -8.22
C GLU A 45 7.04 1.06 -6.87
N ALA A 46 7.57 0.24 -5.95
CA ALA A 46 7.07 0.15 -4.59
C ALA A 46 7.22 1.48 -3.84
N GLU A 47 8.38 2.13 -3.99
CA GLU A 47 8.69 3.39 -3.31
C GLU A 47 7.74 4.52 -3.70
N VAL A 48 7.34 4.61 -4.97
CA VAL A 48 6.36 5.62 -5.43
C VAL A 48 5.03 5.47 -4.69
N ILE A 49 4.52 4.24 -4.57
CA ILE A 49 3.22 3.98 -3.91
C ILE A 49 3.32 4.25 -2.41
N LEU A 50 4.39 3.79 -1.76
CA LEU A 50 4.62 4.00 -0.33
C LEU A 50 4.81 5.48 0.01
N THR A 51 5.47 6.24 -0.86
CA THR A 51 5.64 7.70 -0.70
C THR A 51 4.29 8.41 -0.76
N ARG A 52 3.46 8.10 -1.75
CA ARG A 52 2.10 8.66 -1.85
C ARG A 52 1.24 8.31 -0.63
N MET A 53 1.33 7.07 -0.14
CA MET A 53 0.61 6.64 1.07
C MET A 53 1.05 7.47 2.29
N LYS A 54 2.36 7.71 2.43
CA LYS A 54 2.92 8.54 3.51
C LYS A 54 2.45 9.99 3.40
N GLU A 55 2.52 10.59 2.21
CA GLU A 55 2.06 11.96 1.96
C GLU A 55 0.58 12.14 2.30
N ALA A 56 -0.26 11.19 1.88
CA ALA A 56 -1.69 11.20 2.21
C ALA A 56 -1.91 11.12 3.73
N SER A 57 -1.12 10.31 4.43
CA SER A 57 -1.20 10.16 5.89
C SER A 57 -0.83 11.45 6.62
N VAL A 58 0.27 12.12 6.22
CA VAL A 58 0.70 13.42 6.77
C VAL A 58 -0.36 14.49 6.52
N LYS A 59 -0.97 14.50 5.33
CA LYS A 59 -2.05 15.44 5.02
C LYS A 59 -3.25 15.26 5.95
N ILE A 60 -3.64 14.01 6.21
CA ILE A 60 -4.74 13.69 7.14
C ILE A 60 -4.37 14.14 8.55
N GLU A 61 -3.17 13.83 9.05
CA GLU A 61 -2.68 14.28 10.35
C GLU A 61 -2.76 15.81 10.50
N SER A 62 -2.32 16.56 9.49
CA SER A 62 -2.37 18.02 9.51
C SER A 62 -3.79 18.62 9.39
N SER A 63 -4.79 17.80 9.07
CA SER A 63 -6.19 18.21 8.90
C SER A 63 -7.07 17.87 10.11
N ILE A 64 -6.50 17.28 11.16
CA ILE A 64 -7.14 16.92 12.44
C ILE A 64 -6.63 17.87 13.52
#